data_AF-A0A9W6KQ57-F1
#
_entry.id   AF-A0A9W6KQ57-F1
#
_cell.length_a   1.000
_cell.length_b   1.000
_cell.length_c   1.000
_cell.angle_alpha   90.00
_cell.angle_beta   90.00
_cell.angle_gamma   90.00
#
_symmetry.space_group_name_H-M   'P 1'
#
loop_
_entity.id
_entity.type
_entity.pdbx_description
1 polymer ?
#
loop_
_entity_poly.entity_id
_entity_poly.type
_entity_poly.pdbx_seq_one_letter_code
_entity_poly.pdbx_strand_id
1 'polypeptide(L)'
;MAVTLNLAVDVRVKRCEAAHMRIGELARLTGTTPRALRYYEEQGLLHPQRRPSGYREYAPDSQYTVRHIQLLLSAGLNTATIAEIVPCIPDETTVLAPTCQELLDLLAEERDRIDAQIAGLTGAKDVLERIMNTSARNGEQGV
;
A
#
# COMPACT_ATOMS: atom_id res chain seq x y z
N MET A 1 -2.40 -11.55 -22.26
CA MET A 1 -1.21 -10.86 -21.74
C MET A 1 -1.19 -11.04 -20.23
N ALA A 2 -0.27 -11.84 -19.71
CA ALA A 2 -0.15 -12.06 -18.27
C ALA A 2 0.50 -10.82 -17.64
N VAL A 3 -0.20 -10.18 -16.70
CA VAL A 3 0.42 -9.20 -15.81
C VAL A 3 1.19 -10.01 -14.78
N THR A 4 2.48 -10.17 -14.98
CA THR A 4 3.37 -10.79 -14.01
C THR A 4 3.51 -9.81 -12.84
N LEU A 5 2.67 -9.94 -11.80
CA LEU A 5 3.01 -9.38 -10.49
C LEU A 5 4.24 -10.17 -10.01
N ASN A 6 5.42 -9.58 -10.23
CA ASN A 6 6.68 -10.12 -9.75
C ASN A 6 6.74 -9.90 -8.23
N LEU A 7 6.03 -10.74 -7.48
CA LEU A 7 6.08 -10.75 -6.01
C LEU A 7 7.34 -11.50 -5.56
N ALA A 8 8.50 -10.90 -5.83
CA ALA A 8 9.78 -11.33 -5.25
C ALA A 8 10.23 -10.25 -4.27
N VAL A 9 9.56 -10.19 -3.12
CA VAL A 9 10.01 -9.37 -1.99
C VAL A 9 10.88 -10.28 -1.12
N ASP A 10 12.11 -10.56 -1.58
CA ASP A 10 13.15 -11.17 -0.74
C ASP A 10 13.75 -10.06 0.14
N VAL A 11 13.13 -9.82 1.29
CA VAL A 11 13.62 -8.85 2.28
C VAL A 11 14.52 -9.60 3.25
N ARG A 12 15.75 -9.90 2.81
CA ARG A 12 16.85 -10.15 3.75
C ARG A 12 17.42 -8.81 4.21
N VAL A 13 16.95 -8.30 5.33
CA VAL A 13 17.56 -7.13 5.97
C VAL A 13 18.60 -7.61 6.97
N LYS A 14 19.86 -7.26 6.68
CA LYS A 14 20.96 -7.35 7.64
C LYS A 14 20.61 -6.49 8.86
N ARG A 15 20.67 -7.08 10.06
CA ARG A 15 20.77 -6.32 11.31
C ARG A 15 21.94 -5.35 11.21
N CYS A 16 21.65 -4.06 11.24
CA CYS A 16 22.59 -3.02 11.61
C CYS A 16 22.01 -2.27 12.81
N GLU A 17 22.71 -2.44 13.93
CA GLU A 17 22.83 -1.63 15.14
C GLU A 17 22.02 -0.32 15.21
N ALA A 18 21.42 -0.08 16.38
CA ALA A 18 20.44 0.96 16.75
C ALA A 18 20.78 2.41 16.33
N ALA A 19 20.69 2.71 15.04
CA ALA A 19 20.73 4.06 14.53
C ALA A 19 19.30 4.57 14.36
N HIS A 20 18.88 5.42 15.28
CA HIS A 20 17.64 6.18 15.11
C HIS A 20 17.75 7.06 13.86
N MET A 21 16.73 6.99 12.99
CA MET A 21 16.75 7.65 11.68
C MET A 21 16.04 9.00 11.74
N ARG A 22 16.49 9.95 10.91
CA ARG A 22 15.74 11.19 10.69
C ARG A 22 14.65 10.99 9.63
N ILE A 23 13.67 11.89 9.59
CA ILE A 23 12.56 11.82 8.61
C ILE A 23 13.05 11.73 7.14
N GLY A 24 14.11 12.45 6.80
CA GLY A 24 14.68 12.43 5.45
C GLY A 24 15.42 11.13 5.11
N GLU A 25 15.93 10.43 6.12
CA GLU A 25 16.57 9.13 5.96
C GLU A 25 15.50 8.03 5.80
N LEU A 26 14.48 8.04 6.67
CA LEU A 26 13.34 7.14 6.55
C LEU A 26 12.64 7.31 5.20
N ALA A 27 12.46 8.55 4.73
CA ALA A 27 11.87 8.84 3.43
C ALA A 27 12.65 8.17 2.28
N ARG A 28 13.98 8.29 2.33
CA ARG A 28 14.87 7.70 1.32
C ARG A 28 14.85 6.17 1.35
N LEU A 29 14.87 5.57 2.53
CA LEU A 29 14.89 4.11 2.70
C LEU A 29 13.59 3.42 2.27
N THR A 30 12.49 4.14 2.35
CA THR A 30 11.15 3.62 2.04
C THR A 30 10.60 4.14 0.70
N GLY A 31 11.37 4.96 -0.01
CA GLY A 31 10.95 5.55 -1.28
C GLY A 31 9.74 6.48 -1.17
N THR A 32 9.45 7.00 0.03
CA THR A 32 8.35 7.94 0.28
C THR A 32 8.85 9.37 0.41
N THR A 33 7.94 10.31 0.64
CA THR A 33 8.28 11.72 0.87
C THR A 33 8.22 12.05 2.37
N PRO A 34 9.02 13.03 2.85
CA PRO A 34 8.87 13.54 4.21
C PRO A 34 7.47 14.08 4.50
N ARG A 35 6.76 14.59 3.48
CA ARG A 35 5.36 15.01 3.59
C ARG A 35 4.44 13.84 3.91
N ALA A 36 4.60 12.72 3.21
CA ALA A 36 3.82 11.51 3.46
C ALA A 36 4.10 10.91 4.85
N LEU A 37 5.36 10.94 5.31
CA LEU A 37 5.70 10.50 6.67
C LEU A 37 5.04 11.37 7.75
N ARG A 38 5.02 12.70 7.57
CA ARG A 38 4.28 13.59 8.47
C ARG A 38 2.79 13.32 8.46
N TYR A 39 2.23 13.03 7.27
CA TYR A 39 0.84 12.63 7.17
C TYR A 39 0.58 11.32 7.93
N TYR A 40 1.45 10.32 7.82
CA TYR A 40 1.31 9.07 8.60
C TYR A 40 1.42 9.31 10.10
N GLU A 41 2.28 10.22 10.57
CA GLU A 41 2.30 10.65 11.98
C GLU A 41 0.98 11.30 12.40
N GLU A 42 0.43 12.21 11.59
CA GLU A 42 -0.84 12.88 11.84
C GLU A 42 -2.01 11.89 11.92
N GLN A 43 -1.95 10.81 11.14
CA GLN A 43 -2.93 9.71 11.16
C GLN A 43 -2.64 8.67 12.28
N GLY A 44 -1.63 8.88 13.12
CA GLY A 44 -1.28 7.95 14.20
C GLY A 44 -0.66 6.63 13.73
N LEU A 45 -0.20 6.55 12.49
CA LEU A 45 0.40 5.36 11.90
C LEU A 45 1.91 5.24 12.18
N LEU A 46 2.54 6.36 12.55
CA LEU A 46 3.95 6.43 12.93
C LEU A 46 4.11 7.21 14.22
N HIS A 47 4.98 6.71 15.10
CA HIS A 47 5.23 7.31 16.41
C HIS A 47 6.73 7.60 16.61
N PRO A 48 7.27 8.70 16.04
CA PRO A 48 8.65 9.07 16.26
C PRO A 48 8.89 9.46 17.72
N GLN A 49 10.05 9.09 18.24
CA GLN A 49 10.53 9.59 19.52
C GLN A 49 11.04 11.02 19.37
N ARG A 50 10.77 11.85 20.38
CA ARG A 50 11.37 13.19 20.47
C ARG A 50 12.60 13.12 21.35
N ARG A 51 13.74 13.54 20.81
CA ARG A 51 14.97 13.69 21.61
C ARG A 51 14.90 14.91 22.53
N PRO A 52 15.74 14.94 23.58
CA PRO A 52 15.91 16.14 24.41
C PRO A 52 16.29 17.40 23.60
N SER A 53 16.92 17.22 22.44
CA SER A 53 17.26 18.30 21.50
C SER A 53 16.08 18.81 20.65
N GLY A 54 14.89 18.23 20.78
CA GLY A 54 13.68 18.61 20.05
C GLY A 54 13.51 17.99 18.67
N TYR A 55 14.49 17.23 18.18
CA TYR A 55 14.40 16.52 16.89
C TYR A 55 13.55 15.24 16.99
N ARG A 56 12.88 14.90 15.88
CA ARG A 56 12.18 13.62 15.69
C ARG A 56 13.16 12.55 15.24
N GLU A 57 13.03 11.38 15.82
CA GLU A 57 13.79 10.19 15.50
C GLU A 57 12.88 8.98 15.37
N TYR A 58 13.11 8.18 14.32
CA TYR A 58 12.36 6.96 14.04
C TYR A 58 13.21 5.75 14.42
N ALA A 59 12.57 4.71 14.93
CA ALA A 59 13.23 3.44 15.16
C ALA A 59 13.64 2.81 13.82
N PRO A 60 14.70 1.97 13.80
CA PRO A 60 15.06 1.18 12.62
C PRO A 60 13.88 0.43 11.99
N ASP A 61 12.95 -0.04 12.83
CA ASP A 61 11.80 -0.85 12.39
C ASP A 61 10.68 -0.02 11.76
N SER A 62 10.69 1.31 11.92
CA SER A 62 9.69 2.19 11.29
C SER A 62 9.68 2.07 9.77
N GLN A 63 10.77 1.60 9.14
CA GLN A 63 10.79 1.33 7.70
C GLN A 63 9.84 0.20 7.29
N TYR A 64 9.63 -0.81 8.14
CA TYR A 64 8.72 -1.92 7.87
C TYR A 64 7.28 -1.46 8.00
N THR A 65 6.97 -0.68 9.04
CA THR A 65 5.66 -0.03 9.21
C THR A 65 5.30 0.80 7.98
N VAL A 66 6.22 1.64 7.48
CA VAL A 66 5.97 2.45 6.28
C VAL A 66 5.70 1.59 5.04
N ARG A 67 6.44 0.49 4.86
CA ARG A 67 6.22 -0.44 3.73
C ARG A 67 4.86 -1.13 3.84
N HIS A 68 4.43 -1.51 5.03
CA HIS A 68 3.08 -2.05 5.25
C HIS A 68 1.99 -1.02 4.94
N ILE A 69 2.15 0.23 5.40
CA ILE A 69 1.22 1.31 5.07
C ILE A 69 1.15 1.50 3.54
N GLN A 70 2.27 1.54 2.84
CA GLN A 70 2.30 1.65 1.38
C GLN A 70 1.60 0.49 0.68
N LEU A 71 1.81 -0.75 1.15
CA LEU A 71 1.16 -1.93 0.62
C LEU A 71 -0.36 -1.86 0.79
N LEU A 72 -0.84 -1.53 2.00
CA LEU A 72 -2.27 -1.42 2.30
C LEU A 72 -2.93 -0.27 1.52
N LEU A 73 -2.26 0.88 1.40
CA LEU A 73 -2.71 1.98 0.54
C LEU A 73 -2.80 1.55 -0.93
N SER A 74 -1.82 0.76 -1.42
CA SER A 74 -1.84 0.24 -2.79
C SER A 74 -2.95 -0.79 -3.02
N ALA A 75 -3.38 -1.47 -1.96
CA ALA A 75 -4.54 -2.35 -1.97
C ALA A 75 -5.87 -1.59 -1.88
N GLY A 76 -5.85 -0.25 -1.86
CA GLY A 76 -7.06 0.58 -1.91
C GLY A 76 -7.67 0.90 -0.54
N LEU A 77 -7.01 0.52 0.56
CA LEU A 77 -7.42 0.94 1.90
C LEU A 77 -7.06 2.42 2.12
N ASN A 78 -7.86 3.10 2.93
CA ASN A 78 -7.56 4.46 3.37
C ASN A 78 -6.77 4.46 4.69
N THR A 79 -6.18 5.61 5.07
CA THR A 79 -5.36 5.70 6.28
C THR A 79 -6.13 5.51 7.59
N ALA A 80 -7.44 5.77 7.61
CA ALA A 80 -8.28 5.53 8.79
C ALA A 80 -8.43 4.02 9.04
N THR A 81 -8.80 3.25 8.00
CA THR A 81 -8.87 1.79 8.06
C THR A 81 -7.51 1.18 8.41
N ILE A 82 -6.42 1.72 7.84
CA ILE A 82 -5.07 1.25 8.15
C ILE A 82 -4.73 1.50 9.63
N ALA A 83 -5.14 2.63 10.21
CA ALA A 83 -4.89 2.92 11.63
C ALA A 83 -5.60 1.95 12.57
N GLU A 84 -6.73 1.38 12.16
CA GLU A 84 -7.44 0.33 12.90
C GLU A 84 -6.74 -1.04 12.79
N ILE A 85 -6.10 -1.31 11.65
CA ILE A 85 -5.40 -2.59 11.38
C ILE A 85 -4.01 -2.63 11.99
N VAL A 86 -3.24 -1.54 11.91
CA VAL A 86 -1.81 -1.49 12.28
C VAL A 86 -1.52 -1.99 13.70
N PRO A 87 -2.33 -1.69 14.74
CA PRO A 87 -2.14 -2.25 16.08
C PRO A 87 -2.21 -3.78 16.14
N CYS A 88 -2.85 -4.43 15.17
CA CYS A 88 -2.98 -5.88 15.06
C CYS A 88 -1.84 -6.53 14.27
N ILE A 89 -0.83 -5.77 13.81
CA ILE A 89 0.31 -6.28 13.04
C ILE A 89 1.48 -6.51 14.02
N PRO A 90 1.85 -7.76 14.34
CA PRO A 90 3.06 -7.99 15.11
C PRO A 90 4.30 -7.61 14.28
N ASP A 91 5.29 -7.04 14.96
CA ASP A 91 6.45 -6.34 14.38
C ASP A 91 7.30 -7.16 13.38
N GLU A 92 7.08 -8.48 13.23
CA GLU A 92 7.98 -9.35 12.46
C GLU A 92 7.33 -10.33 11.46
N THR A 93 6.01 -10.34 11.26
CA THR A 93 5.40 -11.35 10.35
C THR A 93 4.69 -10.75 9.14
N THR A 94 5.11 -11.20 7.96
CA THR A 94 4.52 -10.97 6.62
C THR A 94 3.04 -11.36 6.51
N VAL A 95 2.51 -12.07 7.51
CA VAL A 95 1.10 -12.45 7.56
C VAL A 95 0.39 -11.50 8.51
N LEU A 96 -0.39 -10.57 7.93
CA LEU A 96 -1.47 -9.88 8.62
C LEU A 96 -2.39 -10.96 9.19
N ALA A 97 -2.29 -11.23 10.48
CA ALA A 97 -3.20 -12.11 11.19
C ALA A 97 -4.13 -11.23 12.05
N PRO A 98 -5.14 -10.59 11.44
CA PRO A 98 -6.11 -9.82 12.21
C PRO A 98 -6.76 -10.76 13.23
N THR A 99 -6.64 -10.42 14.51
CA THR A 99 -7.18 -11.22 15.62
C THR A 99 -8.63 -10.85 15.94
N CYS A 100 -9.15 -9.76 15.34
CA CYS A 100 -10.49 -9.23 15.58
C CYS A 100 -11.42 -9.55 14.39
N GLN A 101 -12.57 -10.15 14.67
CA GLN A 101 -13.57 -10.50 13.64
C GLN A 101 -14.14 -9.26 12.94
N GLU A 102 -14.39 -8.17 13.67
CA GLU A 102 -14.87 -6.89 13.10
C GLU A 102 -13.93 -6.35 12.03
N LEU A 103 -12.61 -6.53 12.22
CA LEU A 103 -11.61 -6.09 11.26
C LEU A 103 -11.59 -6.99 10.01
N LEU A 104 -11.82 -8.29 10.16
CA LEU A 104 -11.96 -9.20 9.03
C LEU A 104 -13.18 -8.86 8.17
N ASP A 105 -14.28 -8.47 8.81
CA ASP A 105 -15.51 -8.09 8.12
C ASP A 105 -15.29 -6.79 7.31
N LEU A 106 -14.65 -5.78 7.92
CA LEU A 106 -14.26 -4.54 7.23
C LEU A 106 -13.33 -4.80 6.02
N LEU A 107 -12.34 -5.68 6.19
CA LEU A 107 -11.44 -6.06 5.10
C LEU A 107 -12.17 -6.82 3.98
N ALA A 108 -13.17 -7.64 4.32
CA ALA A 108 -14.00 -8.34 3.35
C ALA A 108 -14.88 -7.36 2.56
N GLU A 109 -15.47 -6.36 3.22
CA GLU A 109 -16.22 -5.28 2.56
C GLU A 109 -15.34 -4.49 1.59
N GLU A 110 -14.12 -4.13 2.00
CA GLU A 110 -13.18 -3.43 1.12
C GLU A 110 -12.75 -4.29 -0.07
N ARG A 111 -12.53 -5.60 0.12
CA ARG A 111 -12.29 -6.54 -0.98
C ARG A 111 -13.46 -6.54 -1.97
N ASP A 112 -14.68 -6.67 -1.48
CA ASP A 112 -15.87 -6.77 -2.34
C ASP A 112 -16.10 -5.47 -3.13
N ARG A 113 -15.80 -4.31 -2.51
CA ARG A 113 -15.79 -3.01 -3.19
C ARG A 113 -14.77 -2.96 -4.34
N ILE A 114 -13.56 -3.48 -4.13
CA ILE A 114 -12.52 -3.55 -5.15
C ILE A 114 -12.93 -4.49 -6.29
N ASP A 115 -13.51 -5.65 -5.99
CA ASP A 115 -14.00 -6.59 -7.00
C ASP A 115 -15.09 -5.97 -7.88
N ALA A 116 -16.00 -5.18 -7.30
CA ALA A 116 -17.00 -4.43 -8.06
C ALA A 116 -16.37 -3.38 -8.99
N GLN A 117 -15.33 -2.67 -8.53
CA GLN A 117 -14.59 -1.71 -9.36
C GLN A 117 -13.86 -2.42 -10.52
N ILE A 118 -13.21 -3.56 -10.26
CA ILE A 118 -12.54 -4.37 -11.29
C ILE A 118 -13.55 -4.82 -12.35
N ALA A 119 -14.72 -5.33 -11.93
CA ALA A 119 -15.77 -5.76 -12.86
C ALA A 119 -16.25 -4.62 -13.75
N GLY A 120 -16.49 -3.43 -13.16
CA GLY A 120 -16.89 -2.24 -13.90
C GLY A 120 -15.84 -1.79 -14.92
N LEU A 121 -14.56 -1.72 -14.52
CA LEU A 121 -13.45 -1.34 -15.40
C LEU A 121 -13.23 -2.37 -16.52
N THR A 122 -13.38 -3.65 -16.22
CA THR A 122 -13.28 -4.73 -17.22
C THR A 122 -14.39 -4.60 -18.25
N GLY A 123 -15.64 -4.38 -17.81
CA GLY A 123 -16.77 -4.18 -18.73
C GLY A 123 -16.60 -2.93 -19.61
N ALA A 124 -16.11 -1.82 -19.04
CA ALA A 124 -15.82 -0.61 -19.81
C ALA A 124 -14.73 -0.85 -20.88
N LYS A 125 -13.67 -1.58 -20.53
CA LYS A 125 -12.63 -2.00 -21.46
C LYS A 125 -13.20 -2.84 -22.61
N ASP A 126 -14.04 -3.81 -22.31
CA ASP A 126 -14.64 -4.68 -23.33
C ASP A 126 -15.51 -3.89 -24.33
N VAL A 127 -16.23 -2.87 -23.86
CA VAL A 127 -16.99 -1.95 -24.72
C VAL A 127 -16.06 -1.19 -25.67
N LEU A 128 -14.96 -0.64 -25.16
CA LEU A 128 -13.97 0.08 -25.98
C LEU A 128 -13.35 -0.85 -27.03
N GLU A 129 -13.00 -2.08 -26.67
CA GLU A 129 -12.46 -3.08 -27.60
C GLU A 129 -13.47 -3.41 -28.71
N ARG A 130 -14.76 -3.56 -28.39
CA ARG A 130 -15.81 -3.76 -29.40
C ARG A 130 -15.94 -2.59 -30.36
N ILE A 131 -15.89 -1.35 -29.86
CA ILE A 131 -15.95 -0.15 -30.71
C ILE A 131 -14.76 -0.14 -31.69
N MET A 132 -13.53 -0.34 -31.19
CA MET A 132 -12.32 -0.37 -32.02
C MET A 132 -12.37 -1.47 -33.10
N ASN A 133 -12.83 -2.67 -32.73
CA ASN A 133 -12.93 -3.80 -33.66
C ASN A 133 -14.01 -3.60 -34.73
N THR A 134 -15.05 -2.82 -34.45
CA THR A 134 -16.08 -2.48 -35.43
C THR A 134 -15.55 -1.49 -36.48
N SER A 135 -14.79 -0.49 -36.03
CA SER A 135 -14.13 0.47 -36.94
C SER A 135 -13.08 -0.18 -37.83
N ALA A 136 -12.35 -1.20 -37.33
CA ALA A 136 -11.38 -1.95 -38.12
C ALA A 136 -12.02 -2.73 -39.29
N ARG A 137 -13.21 -3.32 -39.09
CA ARG A 137 -13.90 -4.10 -40.12
C ARG A 137 -14.52 -3.25 -41.24
N ASN A 138 -14.86 -2.00 -40.95
CA ASN A 138 -15.45 -1.09 -41.94
C ASN A 138 -14.40 -0.48 -42.89
N GLY A 139 -13.10 -0.58 -42.57
CA GLY A 139 -12.01 -0.13 -43.44
C GLY A 139 -11.62 -1.11 -44.55
N GLU A 140 -12.05 -2.38 -44.47
CA GLU A 140 -11.64 -3.45 -45.42
C GLU A 140 -12.69 -3.76 -46.51
N GLN A 141 -13.92 -3.21 -46.42
CA GLN A 141 -15.02 -3.46 -47.37
C GLN A 141 -15.24 -2.34 -48.39
N GLY A 142 -14.28 -1.41 -48.53
CA GLY A 142 -14.36 -0.25 -49.42
C GLY A 142 -13.19 -0.15 -50.40
N VAL A 143 -12.88 -1.23 -51.13
CA VAL A 143 -12.04 -1.22 -52.36
C VAL A 143 -12.70 -2.06 -53.43
#